data_AF-A0A7C7QHT2-F1
#
_entry.id   AF-A0A7C7QHT2-F1
#
_cell.length_a   1.000
_cell.length_b   1.000
_cell.length_c   1.000
_cell.angle_alpha   90.00
_cell.angle_beta   90.00
_cell.angle_gamma   90.00
#
_symmetry.space_group_name_H-M   'P 1'
#
loop_
_entity.id
_entity.type
_entity.pdbx_description
1 polymer ?
#
loop_
_entity_poly.entity_id
_entity_poly.type
_entity_poly.pdbx_seq_one_letter_code
_entity_poly.pdbx_strand_id
1 'polypeptide(L)'
;YGSTTGRPRRCGWFDAVALRRSALINSVSGLCMTKLDVQDGLDTIRICIGYHYAGELHQTPPVGAEAFESVEPVYEDMPGWQESTYGITDYARLPAAARNYLARIEEVTGIPVDIVSTGPERNETIVLRHPFDT
;
A
#
# COMPACT_ATOMS: atom_id res chain seq x y z
N TYR A 1 -0.47 12.68 12.85
CA TYR A 1 -1.36 13.28 13.85
C TYR A 1 -2.55 13.97 13.19
N GLY A 2 -3.69 14.03 13.87
CA GLY A 2 -4.89 14.76 13.41
C GLY A 2 -4.66 16.27 13.34
N SER A 3 -5.18 16.94 12.31
CA SER A 3 -4.91 18.37 12.02
C SER A 3 -5.42 19.30 13.12
N THR A 4 -6.55 19.00 13.76
CA THR A 4 -7.15 19.84 14.80
C THR A 4 -6.78 19.39 16.21
N THR A 5 -6.91 18.09 16.48
CA THR A 5 -6.81 17.55 17.84
C THR A 5 -5.39 17.15 18.24
N GLY A 6 -4.46 17.06 17.28
CA GLY A 6 -3.11 16.57 17.53
C GLY A 6 -3.06 15.10 17.98
N ARG A 7 -4.16 14.34 17.92
CA ARG A 7 -4.16 12.93 18.34
C ARG A 7 -3.39 12.05 17.34
N PRO A 8 -2.62 11.05 17.78
CA PRO A 8 -1.97 10.10 16.89
C PRO A 8 -3.03 9.29 16.12
N ARG A 9 -2.75 9.00 14.85
CA ARG A 9 -3.57 8.06 14.06
C ARG A 9 -3.08 6.65 14.36
N ARG A 10 -3.99 5.68 14.34
CA ARG A 10 -3.60 4.26 14.38
C ARG A 10 -2.86 3.93 13.08
N CYS A 11 -1.70 3.30 13.19
CA CYS A 11 -0.90 2.85 12.06
C CYS A 11 -0.94 1.32 12.00
N GLY A 12 -0.77 0.79 10.80
CA GLY A 12 -0.69 -0.63 10.51
C GLY A 12 -0.03 -0.84 9.16
N TRP A 13 0.21 -2.09 8.82
CA TRP A 13 0.76 -2.48 7.52
C TRP A 13 -0.24 -2.27 6.39
N PHE A 14 0.27 -2.32 5.16
CA PHE A 14 -0.57 -2.24 3.98
C PHE A 14 -1.52 -3.44 3.91
N ASP A 15 -2.79 -3.17 3.62
CA ASP A 15 -3.84 -4.19 3.58
C ASP A 15 -4.40 -4.37 2.17
N ALA A 16 -3.92 -5.41 1.49
CA ALA A 16 -4.35 -5.72 0.13
C ALA A 16 -5.77 -6.30 0.09
N VAL A 17 -6.25 -6.96 1.17
CA VAL A 17 -7.61 -7.48 1.26
C VAL A 17 -8.62 -6.33 1.26
N ALA A 18 -8.38 -5.33 2.11
CA ALA A 18 -9.17 -4.12 2.15
C ALA A 18 -9.09 -3.33 0.83
N LEU A 19 -7.89 -3.21 0.24
CA LEU A 19 -7.72 -2.48 -1.01
C LEU A 19 -8.42 -3.16 -2.20
N ARG A 20 -8.35 -4.50 -2.33
CA ARG A 20 -9.08 -5.24 -3.37
C ARG A 20 -10.58 -4.98 -3.28
N ARG A 21 -11.15 -4.93 -2.06
CA ARG A 21 -12.57 -4.58 -1.86
C ARG A 21 -12.86 -3.15 -2.31
N SER A 22 -12.00 -2.19 -1.97
CA SER A 22 -12.12 -0.80 -2.42
C SER A 22 -12.10 -0.70 -3.95
N ALA A 23 -11.18 -1.41 -4.58
CA ALA A 23 -11.04 -1.42 -6.04
C ALA A 23 -12.26 -1.98 -6.75
N LEU A 24 -12.81 -3.10 -6.26
CA LEU A 24 -14.01 -3.71 -6.80
C LEU A 24 -15.23 -2.76 -6.72
N ILE A 25 -15.39 -2.06 -5.61
CA ILE A 25 -16.55 -1.15 -5.41
C ILE A 25 -16.43 0.11 -6.28
N ASN A 26 -15.21 0.59 -6.52
CA ASN A 26 -14.97 1.87 -7.20
C ASN A 26 -14.51 1.72 -8.67
N SER A 27 -14.37 0.50 -9.17
CA SER A 27 -13.79 0.23 -10.51
C SER A 27 -12.43 0.92 -10.71
N VAL A 28 -11.56 0.83 -9.70
CA VAL A 28 -10.26 1.51 -9.70
C VAL A 28 -9.42 1.02 -10.88
N SER A 29 -8.94 1.95 -11.70
CA SER A 29 -8.14 1.64 -12.89
C SER A 29 -6.62 1.66 -12.63
N GLY A 30 -6.18 2.36 -11.59
CA GLY A 30 -4.77 2.50 -11.22
C GLY A 30 -4.61 3.10 -9.82
N LEU A 31 -3.49 2.80 -9.18
CA LEU A 31 -3.14 3.25 -7.83
C LEU A 31 -2.19 4.44 -7.89
N CYS A 32 -2.43 5.39 -6.99
CA CYS A 32 -1.43 6.38 -6.59
C CYS A 32 -0.88 5.97 -5.22
N MET A 33 0.34 5.45 -5.21
CA MET A 33 1.04 5.09 -3.97
C MET A 33 1.62 6.35 -3.34
N THR A 34 1.39 6.53 -2.04
CA THR A 34 1.84 7.74 -1.32
C THR A 34 2.61 7.34 -0.08
N LYS A 35 3.51 8.24 0.36
CA LYS A 35 4.29 8.07 1.59
C LYS A 35 5.16 6.83 1.60
N LEU A 36 5.76 6.50 0.46
CA LEU A 36 6.72 5.40 0.37
C LEU A 36 7.93 5.66 1.28
N ASP A 37 8.33 6.93 1.42
CA ASP A 37 9.40 7.44 2.27
C ASP A 37 9.23 7.11 3.77
N VAL A 38 7.99 6.87 4.22
CA VAL A 38 7.73 6.49 5.63
C VAL A 38 8.23 5.07 5.93
N GLN A 39 8.45 4.26 4.90
CA GLN A 39 8.95 2.88 5.03
C GLN A 39 10.49 2.80 4.97
N ASP A 40 11.17 3.91 4.65
CA ASP A 40 12.62 3.97 4.62
C ASP A 40 13.22 3.59 5.99
N GLY A 41 14.30 2.81 5.99
CA GLY A 41 15.03 2.39 7.20
C GLY A 41 14.48 1.13 7.87
N LEU A 42 13.37 0.57 7.40
CA LEU A 42 12.84 -0.69 7.91
C LEU A 42 13.61 -1.88 7.33
N ASP A 43 13.92 -2.88 8.15
CA ASP A 43 14.53 -4.14 7.70
C ASP A 43 13.53 -5.05 6.98
N THR A 44 12.27 -4.99 7.40
CA THR A 44 11.18 -5.84 6.89
C THR A 44 9.90 -5.01 6.85
N ILE A 45 9.19 -5.14 5.73
CA ILE A 45 7.86 -4.59 5.53
C ILE A 45 6.87 -5.72 5.26
N ARG A 46 5.60 -5.49 5.59
CA ARG A 46 4.56 -6.52 5.47
C ARG A 46 3.40 -6.07 4.61
N ILE A 47 2.84 -7.02 3.87
CA ILE A 47 1.60 -6.87 3.13
C ILE A 47 0.59 -7.86 3.70
N CYS A 48 -0.58 -7.40 4.14
CA CYS A 48 -1.68 -8.30 4.47
C CYS A 48 -2.31 -8.80 3.17
N ILE A 49 -2.16 -10.09 2.88
CA ILE A 49 -2.59 -10.72 1.62
C ILE A 49 -3.89 -11.52 1.76
N GLY A 50 -4.31 -11.80 3.00
CA GLY A 50 -5.50 -12.57 3.32
C GLY A 50 -5.92 -12.38 4.77
N TYR A 51 -7.14 -12.80 5.08
CA TYR A 51 -7.66 -12.88 6.44
C TYR A 51 -8.02 -14.32 6.76
N HIS A 52 -7.58 -14.81 7.91
CA HIS A 52 -8.06 -16.07 8.45
C HIS A 52 -9.23 -15.76 9.41
N TYR A 53 -10.40 -16.32 9.11
CA TYR A 53 -11.57 -16.27 10.00
C TYR A 53 -12.51 -17.42 9.65
N ALA A 54 -13.38 -17.82 10.60
CA ALA A 54 -14.26 -18.97 10.44
C ALA A 54 -13.54 -20.29 10.03
N GLY A 55 -12.24 -20.41 10.35
CA GLY A 55 -11.42 -21.58 10.01
C GLY A 55 -10.94 -21.64 8.55
N GLU A 56 -11.15 -20.58 7.77
CA GLU A 56 -10.80 -20.53 6.35
C GLU A 56 -9.98 -19.27 6.03
N LEU A 57 -9.23 -19.34 4.91
CA LEU A 57 -8.51 -18.20 4.36
C LEU A 57 -9.40 -17.46 3.36
N HIS A 58 -9.60 -16.16 3.61
CA HIS A 58 -10.38 -15.29 2.76
C HIS A 58 -9.54 -14.18 2.15
N GLN A 59 -9.82 -13.86 0.88
CA GLN A 59 -9.21 -12.75 0.15
C GLN A 59 -10.10 -11.50 0.10
N THR A 60 -11.28 -11.57 0.73
CA THR A 60 -12.26 -10.50 0.86
C THR A 60 -12.52 -10.22 2.34
N PRO A 61 -12.74 -8.95 2.72
CA PRO A 61 -13.11 -8.62 4.09
C PRO A 61 -14.49 -9.20 4.43
N PRO A 62 -14.73 -9.58 5.70
CA PRO A 62 -16.06 -9.94 6.15
C PRO A 62 -17.02 -8.74 6.09
N VAL A 63 -18.31 -9.01 6.25
CA VAL A 63 -19.36 -7.98 6.30
C VAL A 63 -19.74 -7.70 7.74
N GLY A 64 -19.89 -6.42 8.09
CA GLY A 64 -20.20 -5.99 9.46
C GLY A 64 -18.95 -5.86 10.33
N ALA A 65 -19.01 -5.01 11.35
CA ALA A 65 -17.86 -4.72 12.20
C ALA A 65 -17.58 -5.88 13.18
N GLU A 66 -18.62 -6.57 13.61
CA GLU A 66 -18.60 -7.67 14.57
C GLU A 66 -17.77 -8.85 14.05
N ALA A 67 -17.84 -9.12 12.75
CA ALA A 67 -17.09 -10.21 12.13
C ALA A 67 -15.57 -9.98 12.15
N PHE A 68 -15.10 -8.72 12.18
CA PHE A 68 -13.68 -8.39 12.26
C PHE A 68 -13.05 -8.76 13.60
N GLU A 69 -13.84 -9.00 14.66
CA GLU A 69 -13.30 -9.43 15.96
C GLU A 69 -12.59 -10.79 15.90
N SER A 70 -12.99 -11.64 14.95
CA SER A 70 -12.43 -12.98 14.73
C SER A 70 -11.37 -13.04 13.63
N VAL A 71 -11.02 -11.90 13.02
CA VAL A 71 -10.11 -11.85 11.87
C VAL A 71 -8.66 -11.81 12.32
N GLU A 72 -7.87 -12.75 11.79
CA GLU A 72 -6.42 -12.74 11.88
C GLU A 72 -5.79 -12.40 10.52
N PRO A 73 -4.97 -11.34 10.41
CA PRO A 73 -4.33 -10.99 9.15
C PRO A 73 -3.22 -11.99 8.79
N VAL A 74 -3.19 -12.39 7.52
CA VAL A 74 -2.12 -13.22 6.95
C VAL A 74 -1.15 -12.29 6.22
N TYR A 75 0.06 -12.20 6.74
CA TYR A 75 1.11 -11.34 6.21
C TYR A 75 2.07 -12.08 5.29
N GLU A 76 2.49 -11.37 4.25
CA GLU A 76 3.70 -11.67 3.50
C GLU A 76 4.80 -10.68 3.93
N ASP A 77 5.93 -11.23 4.36
CA ASP A 77 7.11 -10.45 4.77
C ASP A 77 8.02 -10.23 3.56
N MET A 78 8.41 -8.97 3.34
CA MET A 78 9.33 -8.58 2.28
C MET A 78 10.53 -7.85 2.86
N PRO A 79 11.72 -7.93 2.21
CA PRO A 79 12.85 -7.10 2.57
C PRO A 79 12.47 -5.62 2.49
N GLY A 80 12.79 -4.86 3.53
CA GLY A 80 12.73 -3.39 3.47
C GLY A 80 13.96 -2.80 2.79
N TRP A 81 14.17 -1.50 2.95
CA TRP A 81 15.29 -0.76 2.38
C TRP A 81 15.79 0.31 3.35
N GLN A 82 17.07 0.64 3.26
CA GLN A 82 17.73 1.59 4.16
C GLN A 82 17.95 2.96 3.50
N GLU A 83 18.01 2.99 2.18
CA GLU A 83 18.17 4.20 1.38
C GLU A 83 16.91 5.05 1.40
N SER A 84 17.07 6.38 1.34
CA SER A 84 15.89 7.24 1.30
C SER A 84 15.21 7.21 -0.07
N THR A 85 13.89 7.10 -0.06
CA THR A 85 13.03 7.29 -1.24
C THR A 85 12.46 8.70 -1.33
N TYR A 86 12.68 9.54 -0.31
CA TYR A 86 12.16 10.90 -0.24
C TYR A 86 12.60 11.74 -1.45
N GLY A 87 11.62 12.35 -2.12
CA GLY A 87 11.83 13.25 -3.26
C GLY A 87 12.34 12.59 -4.55
N ILE A 88 12.40 11.26 -4.64
CA ILE A 88 12.79 10.57 -5.88
C ILE A 88 11.71 10.75 -6.96
N THR A 89 12.11 11.26 -8.11
CA THR A 89 11.21 11.53 -9.25
C THR A 89 11.42 10.61 -10.45
N ASP A 90 12.39 9.70 -10.36
CA ASP A 90 12.68 8.68 -11.36
C ASP A 90 12.53 7.29 -10.74
N TYR A 91 11.63 6.49 -11.30
CA TYR A 91 11.34 5.14 -10.82
C TYR A 91 12.59 4.24 -10.78
N ALA A 92 13.50 4.40 -11.74
CA ALA A 92 14.72 3.60 -11.80
C ALA A 92 15.68 3.88 -10.63
N ARG A 93 15.54 5.05 -9.99
CA ARG A 93 16.35 5.47 -8.84
C ARG A 93 15.82 4.96 -7.50
N LEU A 94 14.59 4.43 -7.44
CA LEU A 94 14.08 3.78 -6.23
C LEU A 94 14.96 2.57 -5.88
N PRO A 95 15.14 2.23 -4.59
CA PRO A 95 15.80 1.00 -4.18
C PRO A 95 15.12 -0.24 -4.79
N ALA A 96 15.89 -1.30 -5.05
CA ALA A 96 15.35 -2.52 -5.64
C ALA A 96 14.24 -3.14 -4.78
N ALA A 97 14.40 -3.15 -3.45
CA ALA A 97 13.38 -3.64 -2.53
C ALA A 97 12.10 -2.78 -2.57
N ALA A 98 12.22 -1.46 -2.73
CA ALA A 98 11.07 -0.57 -2.87
C ALA A 98 10.28 -0.84 -4.16
N ARG A 99 10.98 -1.05 -5.29
CA ARG A 99 10.32 -1.43 -6.55
C ARG A 99 9.66 -2.80 -6.46
N ASN A 100 10.31 -3.77 -5.82
CA ASN A 100 9.75 -5.10 -5.60
C ASN A 100 8.48 -5.05 -4.74
N TYR A 101 8.47 -4.19 -3.71
CA TYR A 101 7.29 -3.97 -2.88
C TYR A 101 6.12 -3.38 -3.68
N LEU A 102 6.38 -2.38 -4.53
CA LEU A 102 5.36 -1.80 -5.41
C LEU A 102 4.82 -2.84 -6.41
N ALA A 103 5.71 -3.59 -7.06
CA ALA A 103 5.34 -4.67 -7.97
C ALA A 103 4.50 -5.74 -7.26
N ARG A 104 4.86 -6.09 -6.03
CA ARG A 104 4.10 -7.07 -5.25
C ARG A 104 2.70 -6.56 -4.91
N ILE A 105 2.56 -5.27 -4.59
CA ILE A 105 1.24 -4.64 -4.40
C ILE A 105 0.39 -4.77 -5.67
N GLU A 106 0.96 -4.52 -6.85
CA GLU A 106 0.24 -4.70 -8.12
C GLU A 106 -0.23 -6.14 -8.30
N GLU A 107 0.63 -7.12 -8.03
CA GLU A 107 0.31 -8.54 -8.13
C GLU A 107 -0.82 -8.95 -7.17
N VAL A 108 -0.74 -8.56 -5.89
CA VAL A 108 -1.72 -9.02 -4.88
C VAL A 108 -3.06 -8.30 -4.98
N THR A 109 -3.07 -7.10 -5.57
CA THR A 109 -4.29 -6.30 -5.76
C THR A 109 -4.92 -6.49 -7.13
N GLY A 110 -4.12 -6.85 -8.14
CA GLY A 110 -4.53 -6.89 -9.55
C GLY A 110 -4.71 -5.51 -10.18
N ILE A 111 -4.12 -4.46 -9.61
CA ILE A 111 -4.29 -3.06 -10.04
C ILE A 111 -2.90 -2.45 -10.27
N PRO A 112 -2.67 -1.77 -11.41
CA PRO A 112 -1.37 -1.15 -11.66
C PRO A 112 -1.11 0.02 -10.71
N VAL A 113 0.15 0.26 -10.38
CA VAL A 113 0.64 1.47 -9.72
C VAL A 113 1.02 2.46 -10.81
N ASP A 114 0.15 3.42 -11.06
CA ASP A 114 0.33 4.41 -12.13
C ASP A 114 1.12 5.64 -11.65
N ILE A 115 1.06 5.93 -10.34
CA ILE A 115 1.68 7.10 -9.72
C ILE A 115 2.33 6.71 -8.39
N VAL A 116 3.51 7.25 -8.10
CA VAL A 116 4.15 7.15 -6.79
C VAL A 116 4.52 8.55 -6.30
N SER A 117 3.92 9.01 -5.22
CA SER A 117 4.30 10.23 -4.51
C SER A 117 5.33 9.91 -3.44
N THR A 118 6.49 10.56 -3.54
CA THR A 118 7.68 10.33 -2.71
C THR A 118 7.95 11.49 -1.74
N GLY A 119 7.01 12.41 -1.60
CA GLY A 119 7.16 13.57 -0.74
C GLY A 119 5.96 14.52 -0.82
N PRO A 120 5.91 15.55 0.04
CA PRO A 120 4.81 16.51 0.10
C PRO A 120 4.77 17.49 -1.08
N GLU A 121 5.90 17.73 -1.76
CA GLU A 121 5.95 18.70 -2.85
C GLU A 121 5.34 18.13 -4.14
N ARG A 122 4.73 19.00 -4.95
CA ARG A 122 4.03 18.59 -6.19
C ARG A 122 4.93 17.85 -7.17
N ASN A 123 6.19 18.24 -7.27
CA ASN A 123 7.17 17.65 -8.17
C ASN A 123 7.84 16.40 -7.59
N GLU A 124 7.62 16.06 -6.32
CA GLU A 124 8.09 14.82 -5.68
C GLU A 124 7.12 13.67 -6.00
N THR A 125 6.92 13.44 -7.30
CA THR A 125 5.97 12.48 -7.82
C THR A 125 6.52 11.82 -9.09
N ILE A 126 6.47 10.50 -9.13
CA ILE A 126 6.74 9.66 -10.30
C ILE A 126 5.40 9.37 -10.97
N VAL A 127 5.28 9.71 -12.26
CA VAL A 127 4.10 9.38 -13.08
C VAL A 127 4.52 8.32 -14.09
N LEU A 128 4.09 7.07 -13.88
CA LEU A 128 4.34 5.94 -14.76
C LEU A 128 3.31 5.90 -15.90
N ARG A 129 2.05 6.17 -15.54
CA ARG A 129 0.95 6.38 -16.49
C ARG A 129 0.15 7.59 -16.06
N HIS A 130 -0.02 8.53 -16.97
CA HIS A 130 -0.79 9.73 -16.68
C HIS A 130 -2.30 9.44 -16.82
N PRO A 131 -3.14 9.79 -15.82
CA PRO A 131 -4.57 9.43 -15.84
C PRO A 131 -5.40 10.01 -16.98
N PHE A 132 -4.91 11.05 -17.66
CA PHE A 132 -5.59 11.68 -18.80
C PHE A 132 -4.99 11.27 -20.15
N ASP A 133 -3.94 10.45 -20.15
CA ASP A 133 -3.38 9.93 -21.39
C ASP A 133 -4.25 8.77 -21.88
N THR A 134 -4.47 8.72 -23.19
CA THR A 134 -5.35 7.76 -23.86
C THR A 134 -4.61 6.52 -24.29
#